data_AF-A0A7S3S5C3-F1
#
_entry.id   AF-A0A7S3S5C3-F1
#
_cell.length_a   1.000
_cell.length_b   1.000
_cell.length_c   1.000
_cell.angle_alpha   90.00
_cell.angle_beta   90.00
_cell.angle_gamma   90.00
#
_symmetry.space_group_name_H-M   'P 1'
#
loop_
_entity.id
_entity.type
_entity.pdbx_description
1 polymer ?
#
loop_
_entity_poly.entity_id
_entity_poly.type
_entity_poly.pdbx_seq_one_letter_code
_entity_poly.pdbx_strand_id
1 'polypeptide(L)'
;EDRRVFWFNRASFESHREFELIGVLLGVAIYNGVILDVRFPHVVYKKLMRDTLSLADVKMAFPDIGHSLQQLLDFEPASQVEDTFGLCMQLTYEEFGQKLTH
;
A
#
# COMPACT_ATOMS: atom_id res chain seq x y z
N GLU A 1 14.51 14.87 1.51
CA GLU A 1 14.45 14.25 2.85
C GLU A 1 13.58 13.01 2.78
N ASP A 2 14.16 11.82 2.80
CA ASP A 2 13.39 10.58 2.92
C ASP A 2 12.82 10.50 4.34
N ARG A 3 11.55 10.89 4.50
CA ARG A 3 10.82 10.64 5.75
C ARG A 3 10.66 9.13 5.86
N ARG A 4 11.46 8.50 6.72
CA ARG A 4 11.32 7.08 7.08
C ARG A 4 9.89 6.85 7.59
N VAL A 5 9.08 6.20 6.77
CA VAL A 5 7.74 5.73 7.12
C VAL A 5 7.83 4.24 7.47
N PHE A 6 6.98 3.79 8.40
CA PHE A 6 6.85 2.39 8.75
C PHE A 6 5.79 1.74 7.87
N TRP A 7 6.18 0.68 7.16
CA TRP A 7 5.28 -0.10 6.32
C TRP A 7 5.13 -1.52 6.84
N PHE A 8 4.02 -2.17 6.49
CA PHE A 8 3.80 -3.57 6.80
C PHE A 8 4.66 -4.44 5.87
N ASN A 9 5.51 -5.28 6.45
CA ASN A 9 6.24 -6.27 5.70
C ASN A 9 5.29 -7.40 5.28
N ARG A 10 5.10 -7.62 3.98
CA ARG A 10 4.28 -8.73 3.45
C ARG A 10 4.88 -10.09 3.78
N ALA A 11 6.20 -10.20 3.71
CA ALA A 11 6.97 -11.38 4.03
C ALA A 11 7.33 -11.45 5.54
N SER A 12 6.47 -10.92 6.41
CA SER A 12 6.69 -10.98 7.86
C SER A 12 6.54 -12.42 8.35
N PHE A 13 7.50 -12.88 9.17
CA PHE A 13 7.39 -14.16 9.88
C PHE A 13 6.59 -14.06 11.19
N GLU A 14 6.28 -12.84 11.61
CA GLU A 14 5.46 -12.59 12.80
C GLU A 14 4.03 -13.08 12.59
N SER A 15 3.41 -13.57 13.66
CA SER A 15 2.03 -14.04 13.60
C SER A 15 1.04 -12.86 13.60
N HIS A 16 -0.24 -13.18 13.36
CA HIS A 16 -1.32 -12.20 13.44
C HIS A 16 -1.45 -11.57 14.84
N ARG A 17 -1.04 -12.29 15.89
CA ARG A 17 -1.13 -11.82 17.29
C ARG A 17 -0.18 -10.67 17.58
N GLU A 18 1.00 -10.64 16.97
CA GLU A 18 1.97 -9.56 17.15
C GLU A 18 1.45 -8.27 16.51
N PHE A 19 0.82 -8.35 15.33
CA PHE A 19 0.16 -7.20 14.71
C PHE A 19 -1.04 -6.71 15.54
N GLU A 20 -1.83 -7.62 16.11
CA GLU A 20 -2.93 -7.28 17.02
C GLU A 20 -2.39 -6.57 18.27
N LEU A 21 -1.32 -7.08 18.88
CA LEU A 21 -0.70 -6.49 20.06
C LEU A 21 -0.19 -5.07 19.78
N ILE A 22 0.44 -4.85 18.62
CA ILE A 22 0.85 -3.50 18.18
C ILE A 22 -0.38 -2.60 18.04
N GLY A 23 -1.47 -3.11 17.45
CA GLY A 23 -2.73 -2.37 17.34
C GLY A 23 -3.33 -1.98 18.70
N VAL A 24 -3.34 -2.91 19.67
CA VAL A 24 -3.78 -2.66 21.05
C VAL A 24 -2.88 -1.62 21.70
N LEU A 25 -1.56 -1.74 21.59
CA LEU A 25 -0.61 -0.79 22.16
C LEU A 25 -0.80 0.62 21.60
N LEU A 26 -0.97 0.74 20.27
CA LEU A 26 -1.29 2.00 19.61
C LEU A 26 -2.61 2.58 20.14
N GLY A 27 -3.66 1.75 20.27
CA GLY A 27 -4.95 2.16 20.80
C GLY A 27 -4.87 2.66 22.25
N VAL A 28 -4.12 1.98 23.10
CA VAL A 28 -3.87 2.38 24.49
C VAL A 28 -3.09 3.69 24.57
N ALA A 29 -2.08 3.88 23.72
CA ALA A 29 -1.32 5.14 23.68
C ALA A 29 -2.21 6.32 23.27
N ILE A 30 -3.02 6.16 22.23
CA ILE A 30 -4.00 7.17 21.79
C ILE A 30 -4.99 7.49 22.90
N TYR A 31 -5.55 6.47 23.55
CA TYR A 31 -6.51 6.63 24.65
C TYR A 31 -5.94 7.46 25.81
N ASN A 32 -4.67 7.21 26.15
CA ASN A 32 -3.97 7.92 27.23
C ASN A 32 -3.33 9.25 26.78
N GLY A 33 -3.52 9.69 25.54
CA GLY A 33 -2.92 10.92 25.01
C GLY A 33 -1.39 10.87 24.88
N VAL A 34 -0.80 9.68 24.80
CA VAL A 34 0.64 9.47 24.64
C VAL A 34 0.99 9.47 23.15
N ILE A 35 1.88 10.37 22.74
CA ILE A 35 2.36 10.46 21.35
C ILE A 35 3.50 9.46 21.16
N LEU A 36 3.33 8.54 20.22
CA LEU A 36 4.36 7.60 19.77
C LEU A 36 5.02 8.12 18.48
N ASP A 37 6.33 7.95 18.33
CA ASP A 37 7.04 8.26 17.08
C ASP A 37 6.85 7.15 16.03
N VAL A 38 5.59 6.91 15.65
CA VAL A 38 5.21 5.95 14.61
C VAL A 38 4.58 6.71 13.45
N ARG A 39 5.25 6.64 12.30
CA ARG A 39 4.86 7.34 11.07
C ARG A 39 4.44 6.33 10.02
N PHE A 40 3.15 6.02 9.96
CA PHE A 40 2.63 5.22 8.85
C PHE A 40 2.43 6.09 7.60
N PRO A 41 2.39 5.54 6.39
CA PRO A 41 1.98 6.31 5.23
C PRO A 41 0.50 6.67 5.28
N HIS A 42 0.16 7.74 4.56
CA HIS A 42 -1.19 8.32 4.52
C HIS A 42 -2.31 7.31 4.31
N VAL A 43 -2.10 6.37 3.38
CA VAL A 43 -3.06 5.32 3.03
C VAL A 43 -3.43 4.40 4.20
N VAL A 44 -2.52 4.19 5.17
CA VAL A 44 -2.80 3.40 6.38
C VAL A 44 -3.78 4.15 7.28
N TYR A 45 -3.59 5.45 7.48
CA TYR A 45 -4.51 6.26 8.27
C TYR A 45 -5.90 6.30 7.66
N LYS A 46 -6.01 6.49 6.34
CA LYS A 46 -7.29 6.39 5.61
C LYS A 46 -7.95 5.02 5.83
N LYS A 47 -7.18 3.93 5.72
CA LYS A 47 -7.70 2.58 5.95
C LYS A 47 -8.22 2.38 7.37
N LEU A 48 -7.53 2.92 8.38
CA LEU A 48 -7.98 2.88 9.79
C LEU A 48 -9.27 3.70 10.01
N MET A 49 -9.40 4.83 9.33
CA MET A 49 -10.60 5.68 9.34
C MET A 49 -11.76 5.13 8.51
N ARG A 50 -11.54 4.03 7.76
CA ARG A 50 -12.50 3.46 6.80
C ARG A 50 -12.85 4.41 5.64
N ASP A 51 -11.93 5.30 5.30
CA ASP A 51 -12.04 6.16 4.12
C ASP A 51 -11.85 5.35 2.83
N THR A 52 -12.42 5.85 1.73
CA THR A 52 -12.21 5.28 0.40
C THR A 52 -10.81 5.58 -0.11
N LEU A 53 -10.19 4.55 -0.70
CA LEU A 53 -8.89 4.68 -1.36
C LEU A 53 -9.08 4.94 -2.86
N SER A 54 -8.19 5.75 -3.41
CA SER A 54 -8.21 6.19 -4.80
C SER A 54 -6.86 5.97 -5.46
N LEU A 55 -6.79 6.13 -6.80
CA LEU A 55 -5.52 6.10 -7.53
C LEU A 55 -4.52 7.16 -7.02
N ALA A 56 -5.00 8.28 -6.47
CA ALA A 56 -4.14 9.29 -5.86
C ALA A 56 -3.40 8.73 -4.63
N ASP A 57 -4.05 7.88 -3.83
CA ASP A 57 -3.41 7.23 -2.68
C ASP A 57 -2.35 6.23 -3.13
N VAL A 58 -2.58 5.53 -4.25
CA VAL A 58 -1.59 4.65 -4.87
C VAL A 58 -0.39 5.46 -5.38
N LYS A 59 -0.60 6.60 -6.04
CA LYS A 59 0.49 7.49 -6.47
C LYS A 59 1.32 8.01 -5.29
N MET A 60 0.71 8.25 -4.15
CA MET A 60 1.42 8.68 -2.94
C MET A 60 2.22 7.55 -2.29
N ALA A 61 1.68 6.33 -2.27
CA ALA A 61 2.32 5.18 -1.61
C ALA A 61 3.33 4.44 -2.50
N PHE A 62 3.02 4.34 -3.79
CA PHE A 62 3.78 3.63 -4.83
C PHE A 62 3.80 4.47 -6.11
N PRO A 63 4.64 5.52 -6.18
CA PRO A 63 4.64 6.48 -7.28
C PRO A 63 4.74 5.83 -8.65
N ASP A 64 5.67 4.89 -8.83
CA ASP A 64 5.89 4.21 -10.11
C ASP A 64 4.64 3.47 -10.59
N ILE A 65 4.02 2.67 -9.70
CA ILE A 65 2.78 1.95 -10.00
C ILE A 65 1.64 2.94 -10.29
N GLY A 66 1.49 3.97 -9.46
CA GLY A 66 0.45 4.98 -9.62
C GLY A 66 0.58 5.78 -10.92
N HIS A 67 1.81 6.04 -11.38
CA HIS A 67 2.08 6.68 -12.66
C HIS A 67 1.77 5.73 -13.82
N SER A 68 2.22 4.47 -13.78
CA SER A 68 1.91 3.49 -14.83
C SER A 68 0.41 3.24 -14.97
N LEU A 69 -0.33 3.13 -13.85
CA LEU A 69 -1.79 3.00 -13.88
C LEU A 69 -2.48 4.24 -14.44
N GLN A 70 -1.95 5.44 -14.15
CA GLN A 70 -2.48 6.66 -14.76
C GLN A 70 -2.22 6.71 -16.27
N GLN A 71 -1.02 6.31 -16.71
CA GLN A 71 -0.72 6.23 -18.14
C GLN A 71 -1.64 5.26 -18.88
N LEU A 72 -2.00 4.14 -18.23
CA LEU A 72 -2.97 3.19 -18.78
C LEU A 72 -4.37 3.80 -18.90
N LEU A 73 -4.79 4.61 -17.92
CA LEU A 73 -6.08 5.33 -17.95
C LEU A 73 -6.12 6.45 -18.98
N ASP A 74 -4.99 7.14 -19.19
CA ASP A 74 -4.87 8.27 -20.13
C ASP A 74 -4.52 7.80 -21.55
N PHE A 75 -4.41 6.50 -21.79
CA PHE A 75 -4.05 5.94 -23.09
C PHE A 75 -5.18 6.09 -24.11
N GLU A 76 -4.87 6.69 -25.26
CA GLU A 76 -5.83 6.90 -26.36
C GLU A 76 -5.30 6.32 -27.69
N PRO A 77 -6.15 5.67 -28.50
CA PRO A 77 -7.57 5.42 -28.25
C PRO A 77 -7.78 4.31 -27.21
N ALA A 78 -8.74 4.48 -26.29
CA ALA A 78 -9.04 3.50 -25.25
C ALA A 78 -9.34 2.08 -25.80
N SER A 79 -9.81 1.98 -27.05
CA SER A 79 -10.07 0.70 -27.72
C SER A 79 -8.81 -0.13 -28.01
N GLN A 80 -7.62 0.47 -27.99
CA GLN A 80 -6.35 -0.21 -28.29
C GLN A 80 -5.59 -0.65 -27.04
N VAL A 81 -6.13 -0.41 -25.83
CA VAL A 81 -5.46 -0.77 -24.57
C VAL A 81 -5.15 -2.27 -24.52
N GLU A 82 -6.12 -3.12 -24.88
CA GLU A 82 -5.95 -4.58 -24.86
C GLU A 82 -4.88 -5.02 -25.85
N ASP A 83 -4.95 -4.58 -27.10
CA ASP A 83 -4.01 -4.93 -28.17
C ASP A 83 -2.59 -4.44 -27.91
N THR A 84 -2.45 -3.26 -27.28
CA THR A 84 -1.15 -2.64 -27.05
C THR A 84 -0.42 -3.23 -25.85
N PHE A 85 -1.13 -3.45 -24.74
CA PHE A 85 -0.50 -3.83 -23.48
C PHE A 85 -0.66 -5.32 -23.13
N GLY A 86 -1.71 -5.99 -23.62
CA GLY A 86 -1.95 -7.42 -23.38
C GLY A 86 -1.98 -7.80 -21.89
N LEU A 87 -2.41 -6.89 -21.02
CA LEU A 87 -2.37 -7.07 -19.57
C LEU A 87 -3.47 -8.02 -19.08
N CYS A 88 -3.13 -8.86 -18.11
CA CYS A 88 -4.10 -9.63 -17.34
C CYS A 88 -4.26 -9.02 -15.94
N MET A 89 -5.39 -9.29 -15.29
CA MET A 89 -5.61 -8.94 -13.88
C MET A 89 -4.76 -9.83 -12.97
N GLN A 90 -3.47 -9.51 -12.88
CA GLN A 90 -2.48 -10.26 -12.12
C GLN A 90 -1.59 -9.33 -11.30
N LEU A 91 -1.14 -9.80 -10.14
CA LEU A 91 -0.21 -9.09 -9.27
C LEU A 91 1.04 -9.93 -9.10
N THR A 92 2.20 -9.37 -9.48
CA THR A 92 3.50 -10.00 -9.25
C THR A 92 4.30 -9.21 -8.22
N TYR A 93 4.91 -9.90 -7.27
CA TYR A 93 5.78 -9.32 -6.25
C TYR A 93 6.92 -10.29 -5.88
N GLU A 94 7.97 -9.77 -5.25
CA GLU A 94 9.12 -10.57 -4.83
C GLU A 94 9.08 -10.82 -3.31
N GLU A 95 9.21 -12.08 -2.90
CA GLU A 95 9.40 -12.49 -1.51
C GLU A 95 10.55 -13.47 -1.43
N PHE A 96 11.50 -13.21 -0.52
CA PHE A 96 12.70 -14.05 -0.32
C PHE A 96 13.48 -14.36 -1.61
N GLY A 97 13.56 -13.39 -2.54
CA GLY A 97 14.22 -13.53 -3.84
C GLY A 97 13.45 -14.37 -4.87
N GLN A 98 12.21 -14.76 -4.56
CA GLN A 98 11.32 -15.48 -5.46
C GLN A 98 10.20 -14.57 -5.97
N LYS A 99 9.89 -14.65 -7.26
CA LYS A 99 8.75 -13.94 -7.85
C LYS A 99 7.49 -14.76 -7.68
N LEU A 100 6.49 -14.18 -7.02
CA LEU A 100 5.16 -14.74 -6.82
C LEU A 100 4.16 -13.97 -7.67
N THR A 101 3.31 -14.68 -8.41
CA THR A 101 2.24 -14.11 -9.24
C THR A 101 0.89 -14.67 -8.79
N HIS A 102 -0.07 -13.79 -8.53
CA HIS A 102 -1.47 -14.11 -8.26
C HIS A 102 -2.37 -13.56 -9.36
#